data_AF-A0A7J4MIW7-F1
#
_entry.id   AF-A0A7J4MIW7-F1
#
_cell.length_a   1.000
_cell.length_b   1.000
_cell.length_c   1.000
_cell.angle_alpha   90.00
_cell.angle_beta   90.00
_cell.angle_gamma   90.00
#
_symmetry.space_group_name_H-M   'P 1'
#
loop_
_entity.id
_entity.type
_entity.pdbx_description
1 polymer ?
#
loop_
_entity_poly.entity_id
_entity_poly.type
_entity_poly.pdbx_seq_one_letter_code
_entity_poly.pdbx_strand_id
1 'polypeptide(L)'
;MDFVEGPFGLRFIKINSKQVYLGIDKGAWVYASERPRHRVDLPEFLILDTPISRTQFAEILGQKDESDEPKDMVTHDDVEKICAILSEHFDDEVRRPSQAEWKAAESVIELPCGWTELLADEATGNHRGAPLDGRPRVGEMIGLMSGHRVSQSAHPTREGVYARVTTPGDRPLPKVGFRLVVSPKRKDEAPIVPDNANLATNVRSELFWTTILGIIPSFTIPILRGFSSYAVDGWANLLFGGLCAGFVTGAFWRPKRATWGLDSEGNVIQIKD
;
A
#
# COMPACT_ATOMS: atom_id res chain seq x y z
N MET A 1 19.29 -11.63 13.89
CA MET A 1 17.93 -12.01 13.46
C MET A 1 17.53 -13.17 14.34
N ASP A 2 16.37 -13.06 14.98
CA ASP A 2 15.89 -14.10 15.88
C ASP A 2 15.01 -15.04 15.07
N PHE A 3 15.58 -16.19 14.70
CA PHE A 3 14.88 -17.22 13.96
C PHE A 3 14.06 -18.10 14.91
N VAL A 4 12.87 -18.46 14.48
CA VAL A 4 11.95 -19.35 15.19
C VAL A 4 11.58 -20.50 14.24
N GLU A 5 11.89 -21.72 14.65
CA GLU A 5 11.51 -22.92 13.91
C GLU A 5 10.02 -23.20 14.13
N GLY A 6 9.29 -23.38 13.03
CA GLY A 6 7.89 -23.72 12.98
C GLY A 6 7.64 -25.16 12.54
N PRO A 7 6.37 -25.58 12.43
CA PRO A 7 6.03 -26.90 11.92
C PRO A 7 6.41 -27.03 10.43
N PHE A 8 6.53 -28.26 9.92
CA PHE A 8 6.82 -28.54 8.50
C PHE A 8 8.09 -27.87 7.96
N GLY A 9 9.12 -27.72 8.81
CA GLY A 9 10.38 -27.08 8.42
C GLY A 9 10.24 -25.60 8.03
N LEU A 10 9.18 -24.92 8.47
CA LEU A 10 8.98 -23.49 8.27
C LEU A 10 9.92 -22.70 9.18
N ARG A 11 10.68 -21.76 8.63
CA ARG A 11 11.55 -20.88 9.41
C ARG A 11 10.98 -19.46 9.44
N PHE A 12 10.72 -18.96 10.64
CA PHE A 12 10.21 -17.62 10.86
C PHE A 12 11.29 -16.67 11.38
N ILE A 13 11.16 -15.39 11.06
CA ILE A 13 11.88 -14.28 11.66
C ILE A 13 10.93 -13.58 12.61
N LYS A 14 11.38 -13.36 13.84
CA LYS A 14 10.67 -12.54 14.80
C LYS A 14 10.84 -11.05 14.49
N ILE A 15 9.73 -10.35 14.30
CA ILE A 15 9.69 -8.89 14.11
C ILE A 15 9.12 -8.26 15.38
N ASN A 16 9.95 -7.49 16.08
CA ASN A 16 9.53 -6.72 17.26
C ASN A 16 8.52 -5.65 16.87
N SER A 17 7.67 -5.23 17.83
CA SER A 17 6.70 -4.15 17.60
C SER A 17 7.38 -2.90 17.04
N LYS A 18 6.83 -2.34 15.97
CA LYS A 18 7.42 -1.17 15.30
C LYS A 18 6.37 -0.38 14.54
N GLN A 19 6.72 0.86 14.24
CA GLN A 19 5.91 1.73 13.42
C GLN A 19 6.42 1.72 11.98
N VAL A 20 5.49 1.68 11.02
CA VAL A 20 5.82 1.81 9.59
C VAL A 20 4.94 2.87 8.94
N TYR A 21 5.48 3.57 7.95
CA TYR A 21 4.71 4.52 7.16
C TYR A 21 4.34 3.90 5.81
N LEU A 22 3.05 3.95 5.49
CA LEU A 22 2.51 3.57 4.19
C LEU A 22 1.86 4.77 3.50
N GLY A 23 1.73 4.72 2.18
CA GLY A 23 1.22 5.81 1.35
C GLY A 23 2.16 7.01 1.26
N ILE A 24 1.68 8.09 0.65
CA ILE A 24 2.46 9.29 0.36
C ILE A 24 1.76 10.57 0.82
N ASP A 25 2.55 11.57 1.21
CA ASP A 25 2.07 12.88 1.69
C ASP A 25 2.07 13.95 0.59
N LYS A 26 2.64 13.66 -0.59
CA LYS A 26 2.75 14.61 -1.70
C LYS A 26 1.36 15.08 -2.16
N GLY A 27 1.15 16.39 -2.21
CA GLY A 27 -0.16 16.96 -2.52
C GLY A 27 -0.57 16.91 -3.98
N ALA A 28 0.37 16.68 -4.90
CA ALA A 28 0.11 16.70 -6.33
C ALA A 28 -0.91 15.61 -6.70
N TRP A 29 -1.82 15.91 -7.63
CA TRP A 29 -2.97 15.03 -7.85
C TRP A 29 -2.60 13.69 -8.51
N VAL A 30 -1.43 13.59 -9.16
CA VAL A 30 -0.87 12.33 -9.68
C VAL A 30 -0.64 11.28 -8.59
N TYR A 31 -0.49 11.71 -7.33
CA TYR A 31 -0.33 10.83 -6.18
C TYR A 31 -1.66 10.51 -5.48
N ALA A 32 -2.81 10.78 -6.10
CA ALA A 32 -4.13 10.56 -5.48
C ALA A 32 -4.35 9.11 -5.03
N SER A 33 -3.93 8.13 -5.84
CA SER A 33 -4.09 6.70 -5.53
C SER A 33 -3.14 6.20 -4.44
N GLU A 34 -2.10 6.96 -4.13
CA GLU A 34 -1.09 6.62 -3.11
C GLU A 34 -1.35 7.35 -1.78
N ARG A 35 -2.41 8.14 -1.70
CA ARG A 35 -2.76 8.97 -0.54
C ARG A 35 -3.89 8.34 0.30
N PRO A 36 -4.01 8.70 1.58
CA PRO A 36 -3.06 9.49 2.35
C PRO A 36 -1.89 8.65 2.89
N ARG A 37 -0.78 9.32 3.26
CA ARG A 37 0.24 8.70 4.11
C ARG A 37 -0.35 8.43 5.50
N HIS A 38 0.01 7.31 6.09
CA HIS A 38 -0.39 6.93 7.43
C HIS A 38 0.70 6.12 8.12
N ARG A 39 0.79 6.25 9.44
CA ARG A 39 1.65 5.47 10.33
C ARG A 39 0.83 4.29 10.85
N VAL A 40 1.35 3.09 10.65
CA VAL A 40 0.79 1.83 11.13
C VAL A 40 1.61 1.37 12.32
N ASP A 41 0.94 1.11 13.44
CA ASP A 41 1.55 0.64 14.67
C ASP A 41 1.40 -0.90 14.71
N LEU A 42 2.51 -1.61 14.45
CA LEU A 42 2.50 -3.08 14.35
C LEU A 42 2.81 -3.72 15.70
N PRO A 43 2.08 -4.79 16.09
CA PRO A 43 2.48 -5.61 17.22
C PRO A 43 3.76 -6.40 16.87
N GLU A 44 4.26 -7.15 17.84
CA GLU A 44 5.22 -8.21 17.54
C GLU A 44 4.55 -9.31 16.71
N PHE A 45 5.23 -9.84 15.70
CA PHE A 45 4.74 -10.94 14.86
C PHE A 45 5.89 -11.78 14.31
N LEU A 46 5.56 -12.95 13.78
CA LEU A 46 6.50 -13.81 13.05
C LEU A 46 6.22 -13.71 11.55
N ILE A 47 7.26 -13.73 10.72
CA ILE A 47 7.15 -13.78 9.26
C ILE A 47 8.11 -14.81 8.68
N LEU A 48 7.68 -15.56 7.67
CA LEU A 48 8.60 -16.48 6.98
C LEU A 48 9.76 -15.71 6.34
N ASP A 49 10.96 -16.25 6.49
CA ASP A 49 12.18 -15.66 5.92
C ASP A 49 12.17 -15.70 4.39
N THR A 50 11.71 -16.80 3.81
CA THR A 50 11.50 -17.00 2.37
C THR A 50 10.03 -17.22 2.04
N PRO A 51 9.60 -17.00 0.79
CA PRO A 51 8.32 -17.53 0.31
C PRO A 51 8.24 -19.04 0.54
N ILE A 52 7.02 -19.57 0.68
CA ILE A 52 6.81 -21.01 0.84
C ILE A 52 7.40 -21.76 -0.35
N SER A 53 8.23 -22.77 -0.09
CA SER A 53 8.78 -23.66 -1.11
C SER A 53 7.76 -24.72 -1.56
N ARG A 54 8.02 -25.38 -2.69
CA ARG A 54 7.18 -26.49 -3.16
C ARG A 54 7.19 -27.67 -2.21
N THR A 55 8.35 -28.01 -1.63
CA THR A 55 8.46 -29.06 -0.61
C THR A 55 7.63 -28.72 0.63
N GLN A 56 7.78 -27.52 1.21
CA GLN A 56 6.98 -27.10 2.37
C GLN A 56 5.47 -27.12 2.05
N PHE A 57 5.07 -26.62 0.88
CA PHE A 57 3.66 -26.63 0.45
C PHE A 57 3.11 -28.05 0.35
N ALA A 58 3.88 -28.98 -0.24
CA ALA A 58 3.48 -30.38 -0.38
C ALA A 58 3.41 -31.07 0.99
N GLU A 59 4.38 -30.86 1.87
CA GLU A 59 4.42 -31.45 3.21
C GLU A 59 3.23 -31.04 4.07
N ILE A 60 2.85 -29.76 4.07
CA ILE A 60 1.67 -29.26 4.80
C ILE A 60 0.39 -29.96 4.31
N LEU A 61 0.30 -30.30 3.02
CA LEU A 61 -0.83 -31.01 2.42
C LEU A 61 -0.72 -32.54 2.53
N GLY A 62 0.31 -33.09 3.18
CA GLY A 62 0.56 -34.53 3.24
C GLY A 62 0.95 -35.16 1.90
N GLN A 63 1.47 -34.36 0.98
CA GLN A 63 1.96 -34.76 -0.34
C GLN A 63 3.50 -34.82 -0.35
N LYS A 64 4.09 -35.14 -1.51
CA LYS A 64 5.55 -35.19 -1.70
C LYS A 64 5.97 -34.32 -2.89
N ASP A 65 6.94 -33.44 -2.65
CA ASP A 65 7.69 -32.68 -3.66
C ASP A 65 9.13 -32.51 -3.10
N GLU A 66 10.13 -32.57 -3.95
CA GLU A 66 11.56 -32.53 -3.57
C GLU A 66 12.23 -31.19 -3.94
N SER A 67 11.46 -30.21 -4.43
CA SER A 67 11.98 -28.90 -4.84
C SER A 67 11.84 -27.84 -3.74
N ASP A 68 12.98 -27.26 -3.35
CA ASP A 68 13.05 -26.08 -2.47
C ASP A 68 12.76 -24.76 -3.21
N GLU A 69 12.42 -24.80 -4.51
CA GLU A 69 12.02 -23.60 -5.23
C GLU A 69 10.72 -23.01 -4.64
N PRO A 70 10.54 -21.68 -4.67
CA PRO A 70 9.30 -21.07 -4.22
C PRO A 70 8.09 -21.64 -4.97
N LYS A 71 6.99 -21.83 -4.25
CA LYS A 71 5.75 -22.35 -4.82
C LYS A 71 4.99 -21.22 -5.53
N ASP A 72 4.84 -21.35 -6.85
CA ASP A 72 3.96 -20.51 -7.66
C ASP A 72 2.68 -21.24 -8.09
N MET A 73 1.89 -20.60 -8.96
CA MET A 73 0.64 -21.13 -9.47
C MET A 73 -0.36 -21.44 -8.35
N VAL A 74 -0.42 -20.55 -7.36
CA VAL A 74 -1.31 -20.66 -6.19
C VAL A 74 -2.53 -19.76 -6.33
N THR A 75 -3.66 -20.22 -5.83
CA THR A 75 -4.90 -19.44 -5.71
C THR A 75 -5.16 -19.05 -4.26
N HIS A 76 -6.14 -18.17 -4.04
CA HIS A 76 -6.59 -17.78 -2.72
C HIS A 76 -7.06 -18.99 -1.90
N ASP A 77 -7.80 -19.91 -2.52
CA ASP A 77 -8.30 -21.12 -1.90
C ASP A 77 -7.15 -22.04 -1.46
N ASP A 78 -6.07 -22.10 -2.24
CA ASP A 78 -4.88 -22.88 -1.87
C ASP A 78 -4.20 -22.28 -0.65
N VAL A 79 -4.04 -20.95 -0.63
CA VAL A 79 -3.46 -20.24 0.52
C VAL A 79 -4.34 -20.40 1.76
N GLU A 80 -5.66 -20.31 1.63
CA GLU A 80 -6.59 -20.50 2.75
C GLU A 80 -6.51 -21.91 3.33
N LYS A 81 -6.45 -22.95 2.49
CA LYS A 81 -6.28 -24.34 2.94
C LYS A 81 -4.98 -24.51 3.74
N ILE A 82 -3.88 -23.97 3.23
CA ILE A 82 -2.58 -24.01 3.93
C ILE A 82 -2.67 -23.28 5.27
N CYS A 83 -3.26 -22.07 5.30
CA CYS A 83 -3.41 -21.30 6.54
C CYS A 83 -4.31 -22.04 7.55
N ALA A 84 -5.36 -22.71 7.10
CA ALA A 84 -6.26 -23.47 7.97
C ALA A 84 -5.54 -24.64 8.65
N ILE A 85 -4.76 -25.43 7.91
CA ILE A 85 -3.96 -26.53 8.46
C ILE A 85 -2.93 -26.00 9.46
N LEU A 86 -2.19 -24.95 9.07
CA LEU A 86 -1.17 -24.36 9.94
C LEU A 86 -1.75 -23.73 11.21
N SER A 87 -2.98 -23.22 11.16
CA SER A 87 -3.63 -22.60 12.32
C SER A 87 -3.84 -23.56 13.50
N GLU A 88 -3.79 -24.88 13.29
CA GLU A 88 -3.84 -25.87 14.37
C GLU A 88 -2.55 -25.92 15.20
N HIS A 89 -1.45 -25.38 14.67
CA HIS A 89 -0.13 -25.37 15.29
C HIS A 89 0.23 -24.04 15.98
N PHE A 90 -0.63 -23.02 15.87
CA PHE A 90 -0.38 -21.69 16.42
C PHE A 90 -1.60 -21.16 17.18
N ASP A 91 -1.36 -20.56 18.34
CA ASP A 91 -2.41 -19.86 19.10
C ASP A 91 -2.87 -18.57 18.40
N ASP A 92 -1.98 -17.96 17.62
CA ASP A 92 -2.16 -16.72 16.88
C ASP A 92 -2.74 -16.92 15.47
N GLU A 93 -2.94 -15.83 14.72
CA GLU A 93 -3.52 -15.87 13.37
C GLU A 93 -2.43 -16.19 12.33
N VAL A 94 -2.62 -17.27 11.57
CA VAL A 94 -1.77 -17.62 10.42
C VAL A 94 -2.41 -17.11 9.14
N ARG A 95 -1.69 -16.26 8.39
CA ARG A 95 -2.17 -15.70 7.11
C ARG A 95 -1.01 -15.18 6.27
N ARG A 96 -1.30 -14.68 5.07
CA ARG A 96 -0.35 -13.83 4.33
C ARG A 96 -0.01 -12.55 5.13
N PRO A 97 1.20 -11.99 4.97
CA PRO A 97 1.51 -10.68 5.53
C PRO A 97 0.57 -9.61 4.99
N SER A 98 0.22 -8.64 5.82
CA SER A 98 -0.34 -7.37 5.34
C SER A 98 0.76 -6.53 4.68
N GLN A 99 0.37 -5.49 3.94
CA GLN A 99 1.30 -4.53 3.34
C GLN A 99 2.20 -3.89 4.40
N ALA A 100 1.66 -3.63 5.59
CA ALA A 100 2.42 -3.05 6.69
C ALA A 100 3.43 -4.04 7.27
N GLU A 101 3.02 -5.29 7.52
CA GLU A 101 3.89 -6.35 8.04
C GLU A 101 5.02 -6.66 7.05
N TRP A 102 4.71 -6.77 5.76
CA TRP A 102 5.73 -6.98 4.72
C TRP A 102 6.70 -5.81 4.67
N LYS A 103 6.19 -4.56 4.69
CA LYS A 103 7.05 -3.37 4.70
C LYS A 103 7.91 -3.27 5.96
N ALA A 104 7.41 -3.76 7.09
CA ALA A 104 8.17 -3.84 8.33
C ALA A 104 9.32 -4.85 8.24
N ALA A 105 9.13 -5.93 7.50
CA ALA A 105 10.11 -6.99 7.35
C ALA A 105 11.04 -6.79 6.14
N GLU A 106 10.76 -5.85 5.22
CA GLU A 106 11.48 -5.62 3.96
C GLU A 106 13.02 -5.63 4.05
N SER A 107 13.60 -5.13 5.14
CA SER A 107 15.06 -5.09 5.31
C SER A 107 15.69 -6.41 5.75
N VAL A 108 14.87 -7.41 6.11
CA VAL A 108 15.30 -8.69 6.67
C VAL A 108 14.75 -9.91 5.91
N ILE A 109 13.87 -9.68 4.94
CA ILE A 109 13.31 -10.72 4.08
C ILE A 109 13.81 -10.56 2.65
N GLU A 110 13.79 -11.66 1.91
CA GLU A 110 14.15 -11.67 0.50
C GLU A 110 13.01 -12.22 -0.36
N LEU A 111 12.91 -11.71 -1.58
CA LEU A 111 12.01 -12.19 -2.62
C LEU A 111 12.84 -12.31 -3.91
N PRO A 112 12.92 -13.49 -4.54
CA PRO A 112 13.78 -13.67 -5.70
C PRO A 112 13.43 -12.74 -6.86
N CYS A 113 14.41 -12.34 -7.66
CA CYS A 113 14.19 -11.43 -8.77
C CYS A 113 13.12 -11.95 -9.76
N GLY A 114 12.22 -11.05 -10.17
CA GLY A 114 11.11 -11.37 -11.07
C GLY A 114 9.97 -12.17 -10.44
N TRP A 115 10.01 -12.45 -9.13
CA TRP A 115 8.88 -13.00 -8.40
C TRP A 115 7.94 -11.91 -7.91
N THR A 116 6.68 -12.30 -7.76
CA THR A 116 5.66 -11.48 -7.11
C THR A 116 5.07 -12.25 -5.94
N GLU A 117 4.86 -11.55 -4.83
CA GLU A 117 4.33 -12.12 -3.61
C GLU A 117 2.94 -11.55 -3.31
N LEU A 118 1.96 -12.44 -3.18
CA LEU A 118 0.59 -12.08 -2.82
C LEU A 118 0.52 -11.73 -1.33
N LEU A 119 0.00 -10.55 -1.00
CA LEU A 119 -0.27 -10.12 0.37
C LEU A 119 -1.71 -10.43 0.77
N ALA A 120 -2.03 -10.23 2.04
CA ALA A 120 -3.37 -10.40 2.56
C ALA A 120 -4.33 -9.27 2.14
N ASP A 121 -3.84 -8.03 1.96
CA ASP A 121 -4.68 -6.89 1.64
C ASP A 121 -5.36 -7.04 0.27
N GLU A 122 -6.62 -6.65 0.21
CA GLU A 122 -7.34 -6.49 -1.05
C GLU A 122 -6.88 -5.27 -1.82
N ALA A 123 -6.98 -5.35 -3.14
CA ALA A 123 -6.69 -4.23 -4.02
C ALA A 123 -7.63 -3.06 -3.73
N THR A 124 -7.06 -1.87 -3.52
CA THR A 124 -7.83 -0.64 -3.26
C THR A 124 -7.29 0.52 -4.07
N GLY A 125 -8.16 1.51 -4.32
CA GLY A 125 -7.81 2.67 -5.16
C GLY A 125 -6.98 3.73 -4.44
N ASN A 126 -6.94 3.72 -3.10
CA ASN A 126 -6.20 4.65 -2.26
C ASN A 126 -6.04 4.10 -0.83
N HIS A 127 -5.43 4.87 0.09
CA HIS A 127 -5.18 4.45 1.48
C HIS A 127 -6.24 4.91 2.51
N ARG A 128 -7.36 5.50 2.08
CA ARG A 128 -8.49 5.81 2.99
C ARG A 128 -9.19 4.53 3.38
N GLY A 129 -9.58 4.34 4.64
CA GLY A 129 -10.12 3.06 5.11
C GLY A 129 -9.04 2.02 5.43
N ALA A 130 -7.76 2.34 5.23
CA ALA A 130 -6.67 1.43 5.59
C ALA A 130 -6.56 1.26 7.13
N PRO A 131 -6.39 0.04 7.64
CA PRO A 131 -6.11 -0.20 9.06
C PRO A 131 -4.80 0.44 9.52
N LEU A 132 -4.81 0.98 10.75
CA LEU A 132 -3.66 1.63 11.39
C LEU A 132 -2.91 0.72 12.38
N ASP A 133 -3.37 -0.51 12.55
CA ASP A 133 -2.76 -1.52 13.44
C ASP A 133 -2.10 -2.68 12.68
N GLY A 134 -2.10 -2.63 11.35
CA GLY A 134 -1.44 -3.60 10.48
C GLY A 134 -2.22 -4.88 10.22
N ARG A 135 -3.49 -4.96 10.66
CA ARG A 135 -4.41 -5.95 10.10
C ARG A 135 -4.57 -5.75 8.58
N PRO A 136 -4.79 -6.83 7.81
CA PRO A 136 -5.05 -6.72 6.38
C PRO A 136 -6.31 -5.90 6.11
N ARG A 137 -6.27 -5.09 5.06
CA ARG A 137 -7.46 -4.43 4.54
C ARG A 137 -8.30 -5.40 3.73
N VAL A 138 -9.56 -5.56 4.12
CA VAL A 138 -10.54 -6.46 3.49
C VAL A 138 -11.77 -5.64 3.10
N GLY A 139 -12.38 -5.93 1.94
CA GLY A 139 -13.78 -5.62 1.68
C GLY A 139 -14.08 -4.27 1.06
N GLU A 140 -13.38 -3.87 0.00
CA GLU A 140 -13.72 -2.60 -0.69
C GLU A 140 -14.03 -2.69 -2.17
N MET A 141 -13.48 -3.68 -2.87
CA MET A 141 -13.57 -3.68 -4.33
C MET A 141 -14.67 -4.62 -4.83
N ILE A 142 -15.73 -4.03 -5.39
CA ILE A 142 -16.82 -4.75 -6.05
C ILE A 142 -16.51 -4.88 -7.54
N GLY A 143 -16.83 -6.04 -8.14
CA GLY A 143 -16.73 -6.27 -9.58
C GLY A 143 -15.48 -7.05 -10.00
N LEU A 144 -14.99 -6.85 -11.23
CA LEU A 144 -13.91 -7.65 -11.84
C LEU A 144 -12.60 -7.69 -11.03
N MET A 145 -12.42 -6.77 -10.09
CA MET A 145 -11.22 -6.66 -9.27
C MET A 145 -11.38 -7.24 -7.86
N SER A 146 -12.55 -7.80 -7.48
CA SER A 146 -12.84 -8.28 -6.12
C SER A 146 -11.98 -9.47 -5.67
N GLY A 147 -11.30 -10.15 -6.59
CA GLY A 147 -10.33 -11.21 -6.30
C GLY A 147 -8.87 -10.77 -6.33
N HIS A 148 -8.59 -9.48 -6.58
CA HIS A 148 -7.22 -8.99 -6.64
C HIS A 148 -6.69 -8.62 -5.26
N ARG A 149 -5.41 -8.91 -5.05
CA ARG A 149 -4.69 -8.60 -3.82
C ARG A 149 -3.60 -7.57 -4.10
N VAL A 150 -3.25 -6.81 -3.07
CA VAL A 150 -1.97 -6.09 -3.07
C VAL A 150 -0.85 -7.12 -3.13
N SER A 151 0.19 -6.82 -3.87
CA SER A 151 1.35 -7.69 -4.03
C SER A 151 2.64 -6.90 -4.06
N GLN A 152 3.73 -7.55 -3.67
CA GLN A 152 5.07 -6.99 -3.82
C GLN A 152 5.79 -7.74 -4.94
N SER A 153 6.15 -7.01 -5.98
CA SER A 153 6.85 -7.54 -7.14
C SER A 153 8.32 -7.15 -7.06
N ALA A 154 9.21 -8.15 -7.06
CA ALA A 154 10.64 -7.94 -7.13
C ALA A 154 11.05 -7.52 -8.55
N HIS A 155 12.00 -6.58 -8.64
CA HIS A 155 12.56 -6.17 -9.92
C HIS A 155 13.14 -7.39 -10.66
N PRO A 156 12.99 -7.50 -11.99
CA PRO A 156 13.41 -8.69 -12.74
C PRO A 156 14.91 -9.04 -12.64
N THR A 157 15.75 -8.04 -12.37
CA THR A 157 17.22 -8.18 -12.37
C THR A 157 17.95 -7.49 -11.21
N ARG A 158 17.23 -6.82 -10.30
CA ARG A 158 17.85 -6.04 -9.22
C ARG A 158 17.32 -6.54 -7.89
N GLU A 159 18.20 -7.09 -7.07
CA GLU A 159 17.87 -7.56 -5.73
C GLU A 159 17.49 -6.40 -4.80
N GLY A 160 16.61 -6.65 -3.85
CA GLY A 160 16.16 -5.65 -2.87
C GLY A 160 15.30 -4.51 -3.43
N VAL A 161 14.95 -4.53 -4.72
CA VAL A 161 14.10 -3.52 -5.35
C VAL A 161 12.70 -4.10 -5.56
N TYR A 162 11.71 -3.48 -4.93
CA TYR A 162 10.33 -3.94 -4.94
C TYR A 162 9.37 -2.85 -5.43
N ALA A 163 8.32 -3.27 -6.11
CA ALA A 163 7.23 -2.42 -6.52
C ALA A 163 5.91 -3.02 -6.04
N ARG A 164 5.06 -2.17 -5.46
CA ARG A 164 3.70 -2.56 -5.15
C ARG A 164 2.90 -2.68 -6.44
N VAL A 165 2.23 -3.80 -6.62
CA VAL A 165 1.34 -4.06 -7.75
C VAL A 165 0.03 -4.68 -7.24
N THR A 166 -0.92 -4.79 -8.15
CA THR A 166 -2.18 -5.48 -7.92
C THR A 166 -2.22 -6.74 -8.75
N THR A 167 -2.35 -7.90 -8.11
CA THR A 167 -2.29 -9.21 -8.77
C THR A 167 -3.59 -9.99 -8.51
N PRO A 168 -4.17 -10.65 -9.52
CA PRO A 168 -5.29 -11.57 -9.31
C PRO A 168 -4.88 -12.69 -8.35
N GLY A 169 -5.64 -12.92 -7.29
CA GLY A 169 -5.44 -14.03 -6.36
C GLY A 169 -6.35 -15.23 -6.63
N ASP A 170 -7.33 -15.10 -7.53
CA ASP A 170 -8.35 -16.10 -7.85
C ASP A 170 -7.93 -17.10 -8.94
N ARG A 171 -6.78 -16.87 -9.58
CA ARG A 171 -6.24 -17.74 -10.63
C ARG A 171 -4.75 -17.99 -10.44
N PRO A 172 -4.26 -19.17 -10.82
CA PRO A 172 -2.85 -19.51 -10.68
C PRO A 172 -2.03 -18.72 -11.72
N LEU A 173 -0.93 -18.11 -11.26
CA LEU A 173 -0.02 -17.32 -12.09
C LEU A 173 1.44 -17.79 -11.89
N PRO A 174 2.25 -17.82 -12.96
CA PRO A 174 3.65 -18.22 -12.86
C PRO A 174 4.46 -17.16 -12.11
N LYS A 175 5.44 -17.60 -11.30
CA LYS A 175 6.27 -16.73 -10.43
C LYS A 175 5.46 -15.83 -9.48
N VAL A 176 4.24 -16.24 -9.15
CA VAL A 176 3.41 -15.60 -8.14
C VAL A 176 3.26 -16.56 -6.98
N GLY A 177 3.92 -16.24 -5.87
CA GLY A 177 3.93 -17.03 -4.64
C GLY A 177 3.42 -16.24 -3.45
N PHE A 178 3.66 -16.77 -2.26
CA PHE A 178 3.28 -16.15 -1.01
C PHE A 178 4.21 -16.57 0.12
N ARG A 179 4.25 -15.77 1.18
CA ARG A 179 4.80 -16.15 2.47
C ARG A 179 3.72 -16.00 3.54
N LEU A 180 4.00 -16.48 4.73
CA LEU A 180 3.08 -16.42 5.86
C LEU A 180 3.63 -15.56 6.99
N VAL A 181 2.69 -15.04 7.78
CA VAL A 181 2.92 -14.46 9.09
C VAL A 181 2.12 -15.21 10.13
N VAL A 182 2.61 -15.16 11.37
CA VAL A 182 1.85 -15.49 12.58
C VAL A 182 1.71 -14.20 13.36
N SER A 183 0.50 -13.67 13.43
CA SER A 183 0.20 -12.34 13.97
C SER A 183 -0.81 -12.44 15.12
N PRO A 184 -0.68 -11.64 16.19
CA PRO A 184 -1.59 -11.70 17.33
C PRO A 184 -3.05 -11.51 16.95
N LYS A 185 -3.91 -12.41 17.46
CA LYS A 185 -5.38 -12.30 17.30
C LYS A 185 -5.89 -11.07 18.04
N ARG A 186 -6.65 -10.23 17.34
CA ARG A 186 -7.26 -9.00 17.89
C ARG A 186 -8.76 -9.03 17.66
N LYS A 187 -9.53 -8.80 18.74
CA LYS A 187 -11.00 -8.89 18.71
C LYS A 187 -11.68 -7.54 18.50
N ASP A 188 -11.02 -6.45 18.88
CA ASP A 188 -11.57 -5.10 18.76
C ASP A 188 -11.60 -4.63 17.31
N GLU A 189 -12.44 -3.66 16.99
CA GLU A 189 -12.48 -3.06 15.66
C GLU A 189 -11.14 -2.41 15.29
N ALA A 190 -10.76 -2.47 14.02
CA ALA A 190 -9.53 -1.87 13.54
C ALA A 190 -9.67 -0.35 13.50
N PRO A 191 -8.77 0.42 14.14
CA PRO A 191 -8.73 1.84 13.88
C PRO A 191 -8.28 2.05 12.43
N ILE A 192 -9.06 2.81 11.66
CA ILE A 192 -8.84 3.02 10.23
C ILE A 192 -8.53 4.48 9.91
N VAL A 193 -7.81 4.68 8.82
CA VAL A 193 -7.71 5.98 8.17
C VAL A 193 -9.12 6.44 7.76
N PRO A 194 -9.51 7.71 7.95
CA PRO A 194 -10.85 8.16 7.57
C PRO A 194 -11.17 7.95 6.09
N ASP A 195 -12.30 7.26 5.84
CA ASP A 195 -12.78 6.85 4.51
C ASP A 195 -12.99 8.02 3.55
N ASN A 196 -13.50 9.13 4.08
CA ASN A 196 -13.86 10.28 3.26
C ASN A 196 -12.75 11.32 3.20
N ALA A 197 -12.45 11.78 1.99
CA ALA A 197 -11.67 12.98 1.80
C ALA A 197 -12.48 14.21 2.22
N ASN A 198 -11.83 15.18 2.87
CA ASN A 198 -12.45 16.47 3.12
C ASN A 198 -12.52 17.27 1.81
N LEU A 199 -13.62 17.06 1.05
CA LEU A 199 -13.82 17.61 -0.28
C LEU A 199 -13.82 19.14 -0.26
N ALA A 200 -14.46 19.76 0.74
CA ALA A 200 -14.49 21.20 0.89
C ALA A 200 -13.08 21.80 1.05
N THR A 201 -12.23 21.18 1.88
CA THR A 201 -10.84 21.63 2.07
C THR A 201 -10.02 21.43 0.80
N ASN A 202 -10.23 20.32 0.09
CA ASN A 202 -9.55 20.06 -1.18
C ASN A 202 -9.91 21.09 -2.25
N VAL A 203 -11.20 21.39 -2.42
CA VAL A 203 -11.69 22.38 -3.40
C VAL A 203 -11.16 23.77 -3.07
N ARG A 204 -11.23 24.20 -1.80
CA ARG A 204 -10.69 25.50 -1.37
C ARG A 204 -9.19 25.62 -1.65
N SER A 205 -8.43 24.57 -1.32
CA SER A 205 -6.99 24.55 -1.58
C SER A 205 -6.69 24.61 -3.08
N GLU A 206 -7.46 23.90 -3.90
CA GLU A 206 -7.24 23.88 -5.35
C GLU A 206 -7.58 25.21 -6.01
N LEU A 207 -8.67 25.85 -5.57
CA LEU A 207 -9.05 27.19 -6.03
C LEU A 207 -7.97 28.22 -5.70
N PHE A 208 -7.42 28.16 -4.48
CA PHE A 208 -6.33 29.03 -4.05
C PHE A 208 -5.07 28.86 -4.91
N TRP A 209 -4.58 27.63 -5.08
CA TRP A 209 -3.36 27.37 -5.86
C TRP A 209 -3.53 27.60 -7.36
N THR A 210 -4.70 27.28 -7.92
CA THR A 210 -5.02 27.59 -9.32
C THR A 210 -5.01 29.09 -9.56
N THR A 211 -5.50 29.87 -8.60
CA THR A 211 -5.48 31.34 -8.69
C THR A 211 -4.05 31.87 -8.64
N ILE A 212 -3.24 31.43 -7.67
CA ILE A 212 -1.89 31.95 -7.44
C ILE A 212 -0.89 31.51 -8.51
N LEU A 213 -0.93 30.25 -8.93
CA LEU A 213 0.05 29.68 -9.86
C LEU A 213 -0.40 29.74 -11.32
N GLY A 214 -1.70 29.91 -11.56
CA GLY A 214 -2.29 29.89 -12.89
C GLY A 214 -2.82 31.25 -13.31
N ILE A 215 -3.90 31.69 -12.67
CA ILE A 215 -4.64 32.90 -13.07
C ILE A 215 -3.78 34.15 -12.91
N ILE A 216 -3.23 34.42 -11.72
CA ILE A 216 -2.46 35.64 -11.46
C ILE A 216 -1.26 35.78 -12.42
N PRO A 217 -0.41 34.75 -12.63
CA PRO A 217 0.69 34.84 -13.59
C PRO A 217 0.22 35.06 -15.03
N SER A 218 -0.90 34.43 -15.42
CA SER A 218 -1.48 34.58 -16.76
C SER A 218 -1.83 36.04 -17.08
N PHE A 219 -2.34 36.80 -16.12
CA PHE A 219 -2.62 38.24 -16.29
C PHE A 219 -1.37 39.12 -16.07
N THR A 220 -0.54 38.77 -15.09
CA THR A 220 0.62 39.59 -14.70
C THR A 220 1.68 39.64 -15.80
N ILE A 221 1.94 38.51 -16.46
CA ILE A 221 2.99 38.40 -17.49
C ILE A 221 2.73 39.33 -18.70
N PRO A 222 1.53 39.35 -19.32
CA PRO A 222 1.21 40.30 -20.39
C PRO A 222 1.33 41.76 -19.95
N ILE A 223 0.84 42.11 -18.75
CA ILE A 223 0.88 43.48 -18.23
C ILE A 223 2.32 43.95 -18.08
N LEU A 224 3.19 43.14 -17.46
CA LEU A 224 4.61 43.46 -17.30
C LEU A 224 5.37 43.52 -18.63
N ARG A 225 4.86 42.86 -19.68
CA ARG A 225 5.44 42.90 -21.03
C ARG A 225 4.87 44.01 -21.92
N GLY A 226 4.03 44.89 -21.39
CA GLY A 226 3.46 46.02 -22.13
C GLY A 226 2.24 45.69 -22.99
N PHE A 227 1.66 44.50 -22.85
CA PHE A 227 0.42 44.07 -23.54
C PHE A 227 -0.82 44.32 -22.66
N SER A 228 -0.94 45.51 -22.08
CA SER A 228 -2.02 45.84 -21.14
C SER A 228 -3.40 45.86 -21.77
N SER A 229 -3.53 46.27 -23.04
CA SER A 229 -4.80 46.18 -23.79
C SER A 229 -5.27 44.74 -23.96
N TYR A 230 -4.35 43.80 -24.22
CA TYR A 230 -4.67 42.38 -24.33
C TYR A 230 -5.18 41.78 -23.02
N ALA A 231 -4.76 42.31 -21.87
CA ALA A 231 -5.29 41.87 -20.57
C ALA A 231 -6.78 42.20 -20.40
N VAL A 232 -7.27 43.24 -21.09
CA VAL A 232 -8.67 43.66 -21.06
C VAL A 232 -9.45 43.03 -22.19
N ASP A 233 -8.94 43.06 -23.43
CA ASP A 233 -9.67 42.57 -24.61
C ASP A 233 -9.61 41.04 -24.73
N GLY A 234 -8.50 40.43 -24.29
CA GLY A 234 -8.21 39.00 -24.35
C GLY A 234 -8.39 38.27 -23.02
N TRP A 235 -9.09 38.86 -22.04
CA TRP A 235 -9.18 38.36 -20.68
C TRP A 235 -9.66 36.90 -20.58
N ALA A 236 -10.57 36.48 -21.46
CA ALA A 236 -11.09 35.10 -21.49
C ALA A 236 -10.00 34.07 -21.81
N ASN A 237 -9.12 34.39 -22.77
CA ASN A 237 -7.98 33.53 -23.13
C ASN A 237 -6.97 33.46 -21.98
N LEU A 238 -6.73 34.58 -21.29
CA LEU A 238 -5.83 34.63 -20.14
C LEU A 238 -6.39 33.86 -18.96
N LEU A 239 -7.69 33.97 -18.68
CA LEU A 239 -8.35 33.19 -17.64
C LEU A 239 -8.26 31.71 -17.95
N PHE A 240 -8.60 31.30 -19.17
CA PHE A 240 -8.53 29.89 -19.58
C PHE A 240 -7.11 29.34 -19.53
N GLY A 241 -6.13 30.08 -20.08
CA GLY A 241 -4.71 29.72 -19.99
C GLY A 241 -4.22 29.62 -18.56
N GLY A 242 -4.69 30.51 -17.68
CA GLY A 242 -4.40 30.49 -16.25
C GLY A 242 -5.00 29.27 -15.55
N LEU A 243 -6.24 28.91 -15.84
CA LEU A 243 -6.87 27.69 -15.31
C LEU A 243 -6.12 26.43 -15.77
N CYS A 244 -5.75 26.34 -17.05
CA CYS A 244 -4.96 25.23 -17.58
C CYS A 244 -3.57 25.14 -16.91
N ALA A 245 -2.85 26.26 -16.78
CA ALA A 245 -1.57 26.30 -16.10
C ALA A 245 -1.71 25.91 -14.62
N GLY A 246 -2.73 26.43 -13.93
CA GLY A 246 -3.03 26.09 -12.54
C GLY A 246 -3.30 24.61 -12.34
N PHE A 247 -4.10 23.99 -13.22
CA PHE A 247 -4.37 22.56 -13.20
C PHE A 247 -3.11 21.71 -13.47
N VAL A 248 -2.34 22.06 -14.49
CA VAL A 248 -1.10 21.35 -14.87
C VAL A 248 -0.05 21.44 -13.77
N THR A 249 0.13 22.62 -13.15
CA THR A 249 1.03 22.74 -11.99
C THR A 249 0.61 21.83 -10.84
N GLY A 250 -0.68 21.54 -10.68
CA GLY A 250 -1.20 20.59 -9.70
C GLY A 250 -0.78 19.15 -9.92
N ALA A 251 -0.40 18.79 -11.15
CA ALA A 251 0.13 17.48 -11.47
C ALA A 251 1.55 17.31 -10.91
N PHE A 252 2.32 18.40 -10.89
CA PHE A 252 3.71 18.41 -10.46
C PHE A 252 3.86 18.75 -8.97
N TRP A 253 3.09 19.72 -8.48
CA TRP A 253 3.26 20.23 -7.11
C TRP A 253 1.97 20.79 -6.48
N ARG A 254 1.74 20.38 -5.24
CA ARG A 254 0.89 21.01 -4.23
C ARG A 254 1.51 20.78 -2.85
N PRO A 255 1.16 21.59 -1.83
CA PRO A 255 1.64 21.37 -0.47
C PRO A 255 1.37 19.95 0.04
N LYS A 256 2.24 19.48 0.94
CA LYS A 256 2.09 18.19 1.60
C LYS A 256 0.75 18.09 2.33
N ARG A 257 0.22 16.87 2.39
CA ARG A 257 -1.02 16.51 3.08
C ARG A 257 -0.69 15.90 4.44
N ALA A 258 -1.65 15.95 5.35
CA ALA A 258 -1.51 15.37 6.68
C ALA A 258 -1.27 13.86 6.61
N THR A 259 -0.44 13.38 7.52
CA THR A 259 -0.22 11.95 7.78
C THR A 259 -1.19 11.50 8.87
N TRP A 260 -1.81 10.34 8.73
CA TRP A 260 -2.69 9.77 9.77
C TRP A 260 -1.94 8.80 10.68
N GLY A 261 -2.42 8.61 11.90
CA GLY A 261 -1.89 7.60 12.83
C GLY A 261 -2.69 7.57 14.12
N LEU A 262 -2.18 6.85 15.11
CA LEU A 262 -2.82 6.72 16.43
C LEU A 262 -2.09 7.58 17.47
N ASP A 263 -2.84 8.12 18.42
CA ASP A 263 -2.27 8.67 19.65
C ASP A 263 -2.01 7.56 20.70
N SER A 264 -1.56 7.94 21.89
CA SER A 264 -1.30 6.99 22.99
C SER A 264 -2.56 6.31 23.54
N GLU A 265 -3.74 6.86 23.26
CA GLU A 265 -5.03 6.34 23.70
C GLU A 265 -5.70 5.48 22.60
N GLY A 266 -5.08 5.39 21.42
CA GLY A 266 -5.63 4.65 20.27
C GLY A 266 -6.58 5.46 19.39
N ASN A 267 -6.71 6.77 19.61
CA ASN A 267 -7.55 7.63 18.77
C ASN A 267 -6.83 7.98 17.46
N VAL A 268 -7.62 8.06 16.38
CA VAL A 268 -7.11 8.44 15.06
C VAL A 268 -6.83 9.94 14.99
N ILE A 269 -5.58 10.30 14.74
CA ILE A 269 -5.11 11.70 14.69
C ILE A 269 -4.40 12.02 13.38
N GLN A 270 -4.31 13.32 13.08
CA GLN A 270 -3.41 13.84 12.05
C GLN A 270 -2.06 14.17 12.68
N ILE A 271 -1.03 13.44 12.27
CA ILE A 271 0.36 13.71 12.60
C ILE A 271 0.81 14.88 11.73
N LYS A 272 1.25 15.96 12.38
CA LYS A 272 1.97 17.05 11.73
C LYS A 272 3.45 16.67 11.69
N ASP A 273 3.97 16.48 10.47
CA ASP A 273 5.41 16.47 10.22
C ASP A 273 6.00 17.87 10.43
#